data_AF-G7VC15-F1
#
_entry.id   AF-G7VC15-F1
#
_cell.length_a   1.000
_cell.length_b   1.000
_cell.length_c   1.000
_cell.angle_alpha   90.00
_cell.angle_beta   90.00
_cell.angle_gamma   90.00
#
_symmetry.space_group_name_H-M   'P 1'
#
loop_
_entity.id
_entity.type
_entity.pdbx_description
1 polymer ?
#
loop_
_entity_poly.entity_id
_entity_poly.type
_entity_poly.pdbx_seq_one_letter_code
_entity_poly.pdbx_strand_id
1 'polypeptide(L)'
;MPYGASLHYCEITPYRRNFIKFRLSSQVEYGEVINAFELMQKAVGAGIVILIFGVLFGIASIFSVYTFAVWLALMFIASAYPVYLMWRAFSLLHRNFDSVLYRYAAYVLLIVIVAMPVIGVVLAAYLISVAWGLQRPPVPGSDLGVRLVLWLVGVLFGAFWYRVWKQVEIDTNVDTFGIVALLTILSAVLSPVSLISDLLDLAFLIVLYFAAGKAKDVFEDALLSQYRKEGNQHDLHK
;
A
#
# COMPACT_ATOMS: atom_id res chain seq x y z
N MET A 1 2.26 67.73 16.74
CA MET A 1 2.27 67.20 15.36
C MET A 1 2.36 65.67 15.45
N PRO A 2 1.63 64.96 14.58
CA PRO A 2 1.06 63.64 14.81
C PRO A 2 1.97 62.53 14.27
N TYR A 3 1.53 61.28 14.40
CA TYR A 3 1.90 59.99 13.76
C TYR A 3 1.93 58.95 14.89
N GLY A 4 1.09 57.92 14.93
CA GLY A 4 0.45 57.21 13.84
C GLY A 4 0.61 55.73 14.18
N ALA A 5 -0.52 55.05 14.38
CA ALA A 5 -0.61 53.66 14.83
C ALA A 5 0.19 52.68 13.95
N SER A 6 0.63 51.57 14.54
CA SER A 6 0.51 50.27 13.87
C SER A 6 0.26 49.17 14.89
N LEU A 7 -1.02 48.79 14.99
CA LEU A 7 -1.42 47.47 15.46
C LEU A 7 -0.70 46.45 14.59
N HIS A 8 0.17 45.64 15.20
CA HIS A 8 0.71 44.46 14.56
C HIS A 8 -0.44 43.50 14.25
N TYR A 9 -0.89 43.51 12.99
CA TYR A 9 -1.64 42.42 12.41
C TYR A 9 -0.73 41.19 12.40
N CYS A 10 -0.96 40.27 13.34
CA CYS A 10 -0.50 38.89 13.22
C CYS A 10 -1.44 38.22 12.22
N GLU A 11 -1.09 38.28 10.95
CA GLU A 11 -1.80 37.59 9.89
C GLU A 11 -1.47 36.10 9.98
N ILE A 12 -2.37 35.36 10.61
CA ILE A 12 -2.31 33.90 10.68
C ILE A 12 -2.97 33.34 9.41
N THR A 13 -2.16 32.57 8.66
CA THR A 13 -2.46 31.57 7.60
C THR A 13 -2.55 32.03 6.13
N PRO A 14 -2.30 31.15 5.12
CA PRO A 14 -1.95 29.71 5.17
C PRO A 14 -0.76 29.27 4.28
N TYR A 15 0.05 28.31 4.76
CA TYR A 15 0.42 27.04 4.11
C TYR A 15 0.58 26.89 2.57
N ARG A 16 0.87 27.93 1.78
CA ARG A 16 0.79 27.83 0.30
C ARG A 16 1.90 28.53 -0.48
N ARG A 17 3.13 28.56 0.04
CA ARG A 17 4.26 29.15 -0.69
C ARG A 17 5.68 28.64 -0.36
N ASN A 18 5.80 27.44 0.21
CA ASN A 18 7.08 26.74 0.39
C ASN A 18 7.30 25.58 -0.59
N PHE A 19 6.63 25.63 -1.75
CA PHE A 19 7.02 24.82 -2.90
C PHE A 19 8.39 25.33 -3.39
N ILE A 20 9.35 24.41 -3.49
CA ILE A 20 10.65 24.61 -4.18
C ILE A 20 11.69 25.40 -3.37
N LYS A 21 11.96 24.98 -2.13
CA LYS A 21 13.31 25.10 -1.55
C LYS A 21 13.73 23.84 -0.79
N PHE A 22 13.23 22.69 -1.23
CA PHE A 22 13.77 21.40 -0.83
C PHE A 22 15.08 21.17 -1.58
N ARG A 23 16.17 21.50 -0.87
CA ARG A 23 17.48 20.85 -0.88
C ARG A 23 17.77 20.03 -2.15
N LEU A 24 18.34 20.71 -3.15
CA LEU A 24 19.15 20.12 -4.23
C LEU A 24 20.36 19.36 -3.63
N SER A 25 20.15 18.15 -3.12
CA SER A 25 21.27 17.22 -2.90
C SER A 25 20.98 15.78 -3.33
N SER A 26 19.81 15.51 -3.91
CA SER A 26 19.56 14.33 -4.75
C SER A 26 18.50 14.74 -5.77
N GLN A 27 18.81 14.72 -7.05
CA GLN A 27 17.79 14.93 -8.08
C GLN A 27 16.79 13.78 -7.95
N VAL A 28 15.52 14.09 -7.66
CA VAL A 28 14.46 13.08 -7.71
C VAL A 28 14.41 12.58 -9.15
N GLU A 29 14.69 11.29 -9.35
CA GLU A 29 14.62 10.69 -10.68
C GLU A 29 13.15 10.41 -10.98
N TYR A 30 12.48 11.38 -11.60
CA TYR A 30 11.06 11.31 -11.95
C TYR A 30 10.68 9.99 -12.63
N GLY A 31 11.55 9.46 -13.50
CA GLY A 31 11.35 8.16 -14.15
C GLY A 31 11.28 6.98 -13.19
N GLU A 32 12.11 6.94 -12.14
CA GLU A 32 12.05 5.88 -11.12
C GLU A 32 10.79 5.99 -10.27
N VAL A 33 10.36 7.21 -9.94
CA VAL A 33 9.13 7.48 -9.18
C VAL A 33 7.89 7.09 -9.98
N ILE A 34 7.85 7.41 -11.27
CA ILE A 34 6.80 6.96 -12.21
C ILE A 34 6.74 5.43 -12.26
N ASN A 35 7.90 4.78 -12.41
CA ASN A 35 8.00 3.32 -12.40
C ASN A 35 7.52 2.73 -11.07
N ALA A 36 7.78 3.37 -9.93
CA ALA A 36 7.29 2.94 -8.64
C ALA A 36 5.75 2.90 -8.60
N PHE A 37 5.08 3.95 -9.06
CA PHE A 37 3.61 4.00 -9.11
C PHE A 37 3.02 3.02 -10.12
N GLU A 38 3.68 2.83 -11.26
CA GLU A 38 3.27 1.80 -12.21
C GLU A 38 3.37 0.39 -11.62
N LEU A 39 4.43 0.10 -10.85
CA LEU A 39 4.57 -1.15 -10.12
C LEU A 39 3.46 -1.31 -9.06
N MET A 40 3.06 -0.24 -8.37
CA MET A 40 1.90 -0.28 -7.45
C MET A 40 0.61 -0.62 -8.18
N GLN A 41 0.34 -0.03 -9.35
CA GLN A 41 -0.84 -0.37 -10.15
C GLN A 41 -0.81 -1.82 -10.64
N LYS A 42 0.35 -2.29 -11.12
CA LYS A 42 0.54 -3.69 -11.53
C LYS A 42 0.35 -4.65 -10.35
N ALA A 43 0.83 -4.28 -9.16
CA ALA A 43 0.63 -5.05 -7.93
C ALA A 43 -0.86 -5.20 -7.61
N VAL A 44 -1.61 -4.09 -7.62
CA VAL A 44 -3.05 -4.12 -7.37
C VAL A 44 -3.79 -4.92 -8.44
N GLY A 45 -3.47 -4.70 -9.73
CA GLY A 45 -4.07 -5.44 -10.84
C GLY A 45 -3.83 -6.95 -10.72
N ALA A 46 -2.59 -7.37 -10.46
CA ALA A 46 -2.27 -8.77 -10.22
C ALA A 46 -3.00 -9.33 -8.99
N GLY A 47 -3.10 -8.56 -7.91
CA GLY A 47 -3.84 -8.93 -6.71
C GLY A 47 -5.33 -9.17 -6.97
N ILE A 48 -5.98 -8.30 -7.76
CA ILE A 48 -7.39 -8.46 -8.16
C ILE A 48 -7.57 -9.73 -9.00
N VAL A 49 -6.68 -9.97 -9.96
CA VAL A 49 -6.70 -11.19 -10.79
C VAL A 49 -6.58 -12.45 -9.92
N ILE A 50 -5.62 -12.45 -8.98
CA ILE A 50 -5.45 -13.55 -8.02
C ILE A 50 -6.71 -13.72 -7.17
N LEU A 51 -7.33 -12.63 -6.69
CA LEU A 51 -8.55 -12.70 -5.89
C LEU A 51 -9.72 -13.30 -6.68
N ILE A 52 -9.92 -12.90 -7.94
CA ILE A 52 -10.97 -13.45 -8.81
C ILE A 52 -10.76 -14.96 -9.03
N PHE A 53 -9.55 -15.36 -9.44
CA PHE A 53 -9.23 -16.78 -9.61
C PHE A 53 -9.31 -17.54 -8.28
N GLY A 54 -8.93 -16.90 -7.19
CA GLY A 54 -9.09 -17.42 -5.84
C GLY A 54 -10.54 -17.78 -5.55
N VAL A 55 -11.47 -16.86 -5.72
CA VAL A 55 -12.90 -17.13 -5.48
C VAL A 55 -13.42 -18.25 -6.39
N LEU A 56 -13.11 -18.20 -7.70
CA LEU A 56 -13.59 -19.17 -8.67
C LEU A 56 -13.08 -20.60 -8.39
N PHE A 57 -11.78 -20.77 -8.18
CA PHE A 57 -11.18 -22.08 -7.86
C PHE A 57 -11.40 -22.50 -6.41
N GLY A 58 -11.59 -21.55 -5.50
CA GLY A 58 -11.96 -21.78 -4.11
C GLY A 58 -13.31 -22.48 -4.01
N ILE A 59 -14.32 -22.01 -4.74
CA ILE A 59 -15.65 -22.66 -4.78
C ILE A 59 -15.55 -24.08 -5.35
N ALA A 60 -14.75 -24.28 -6.40
CA ALA A 60 -14.56 -25.59 -7.01
C ALA A 60 -13.78 -26.58 -6.13
N SER A 61 -12.98 -26.09 -5.19
CA SER A 61 -12.15 -26.93 -4.31
C SER A 61 -12.86 -27.35 -3.00
N ILE A 62 -14.08 -26.86 -2.75
CA ILE A 62 -14.89 -27.22 -1.56
C ILE A 62 -15.22 -28.72 -1.49
N PHE A 63 -15.19 -29.43 -2.63
CA PHE A 63 -15.54 -30.85 -2.70
C PHE A 63 -14.47 -31.80 -2.16
N SER A 64 -13.26 -31.32 -1.84
CA SER A 64 -12.18 -32.13 -1.25
C SER A 64 -11.24 -31.29 -0.40
N VAL A 65 -11.03 -31.69 0.87
CA VAL A 65 -10.15 -30.97 1.79
C VAL A 65 -8.71 -30.89 1.27
N TYR A 66 -8.23 -31.93 0.57
CA TYR A 66 -6.89 -31.93 -0.03
C TYR A 66 -6.78 -30.92 -1.16
N THR A 67 -7.79 -30.88 -2.03
CA THR A 67 -7.84 -29.93 -3.14
C THR A 67 -7.93 -28.50 -2.61
N PHE A 68 -8.72 -28.27 -1.57
CA PHE A 68 -8.83 -26.98 -0.89
C PHE A 68 -7.52 -26.56 -0.21
N ALA A 69 -6.83 -27.48 0.48
CA ALA A 69 -5.55 -27.20 1.13
C ALA A 69 -4.45 -26.84 0.12
N VAL A 70 -4.34 -27.59 -0.97
CA VAL A 70 -3.39 -27.30 -2.06
C VAL A 70 -3.74 -25.98 -2.73
N TRP A 71 -5.02 -25.75 -3.03
CA TRP A 71 -5.50 -24.47 -3.59
C TRP A 71 -5.12 -23.29 -2.69
N LEU A 72 -5.33 -23.41 -1.37
CA LEU A 72 -5.00 -22.37 -0.40
C LEU A 72 -3.49 -22.09 -0.39
N ALA A 73 -2.65 -23.12 -0.37
CA ALA A 73 -1.19 -22.94 -0.46
C ALA A 73 -0.78 -22.23 -1.76
N LEU A 74 -1.37 -22.59 -2.90
CA LEU A 74 -1.12 -21.93 -4.18
C LEU A 74 -1.54 -20.46 -4.15
N MET A 75 -2.66 -20.11 -3.50
CA MET A 75 -3.10 -18.72 -3.33
C MET A 75 -2.11 -17.88 -2.53
N PHE A 76 -1.57 -18.42 -1.43
CA PHE A 76 -0.53 -17.74 -0.66
C PHE A 76 0.76 -17.55 -1.47
N ILE A 77 1.18 -18.56 -2.23
CA ILE A 77 2.35 -18.47 -3.12
C ILE A 77 2.11 -17.43 -4.23
N ALA A 78 0.96 -17.47 -4.88
CA ALA A 78 0.60 -16.52 -5.94
C ALA A 78 0.57 -15.08 -5.40
N SER A 79 0.08 -14.88 -4.18
CA SER A 79 0.02 -13.58 -3.52
C SER A 79 1.40 -12.98 -3.21
N ALA A 80 2.48 -13.77 -3.22
CA ALA A 80 3.83 -13.24 -3.07
C ALA A 80 4.23 -12.31 -4.23
N TYR A 81 3.69 -12.53 -5.45
CA TYR A 81 4.01 -11.71 -6.62
C TYR A 81 3.53 -10.26 -6.52
N PRO A 82 2.24 -9.95 -6.24
CA PRO A 82 1.81 -8.57 -6.06
C PRO A 82 2.51 -7.90 -4.86
N VAL A 83 2.81 -8.64 -3.79
CA VAL A 83 3.58 -8.11 -2.65
C VAL A 83 5.02 -7.77 -3.08
N TYR A 84 5.65 -8.58 -3.94
CA TYR A 84 6.96 -8.29 -4.52
C TYR A 84 6.96 -7.02 -5.38
N LEU A 85 5.94 -6.81 -6.21
CA LEU A 85 5.80 -5.59 -6.98
C LEU A 85 5.66 -4.36 -6.07
N MET A 86 4.86 -4.48 -5.01
CA MET A 86 4.70 -3.42 -3.99
C MET A 86 6.02 -3.16 -3.25
N TRP A 87 6.78 -4.21 -2.92
CA TRP A 87 8.10 -4.09 -2.28
C TRP A 87 9.09 -3.31 -3.16
N ARG A 88 9.13 -3.63 -4.46
CA ARG A 88 9.96 -2.88 -5.42
C ARG A 88 9.53 -1.42 -5.52
N ALA A 89 8.23 -1.15 -5.56
CA ALA A 89 7.71 0.21 -5.59
C ALA A 89 8.18 1.03 -4.38
N PHE A 90 8.02 0.51 -3.16
CA PHE A 90 8.48 1.21 -1.95
C PHE A 90 10.00 1.32 -1.86
N SER A 91 10.75 0.37 -2.43
CA SER A 91 12.21 0.48 -2.51
C SER A 91 12.65 1.62 -3.43
N LEU A 92 11.97 1.83 -4.56
CA LEU A 92 12.21 2.96 -5.47
C LEU A 92 11.81 4.30 -4.82
N LEU A 93 10.65 4.34 -4.15
CA LEU A 93 10.23 5.52 -3.40
C LEU A 93 11.23 5.87 -2.29
N HIS A 94 11.75 4.89 -1.56
CA HIS A 94 12.77 5.12 -0.55
C HIS A 94 14.04 5.74 -1.15
N ARG A 95 14.53 5.23 -2.28
CA ARG A 95 15.73 5.76 -2.94
C ARG A 95 15.57 7.22 -3.37
N ASN A 96 14.37 7.61 -3.80
CA ASN A 96 14.12 8.93 -4.35
C ASN A 96 13.67 9.97 -3.31
N PHE A 97 12.93 9.56 -2.29
CA PHE A 97 12.42 10.46 -1.23
C PHE A 97 13.22 10.40 0.07
N ASP A 98 14.18 9.47 0.20
CA ASP A 98 14.98 9.22 1.41
C ASP A 98 14.16 9.08 2.71
N SER A 99 12.91 8.62 2.58
CA SER A 99 12.01 8.46 3.73
C SER A 99 12.24 7.13 4.43
N VAL A 100 12.47 7.21 5.74
CA VAL A 100 12.64 6.04 6.62
C VAL A 100 11.37 5.17 6.63
N LEU A 101 10.20 5.77 6.46
CA LEU A 101 8.92 5.05 6.42
C LEU A 101 8.86 4.10 5.21
N TYR A 102 9.33 4.53 4.04
CA TYR A 102 9.36 3.68 2.84
C TYR A 102 10.35 2.53 2.98
N ARG A 103 11.49 2.77 3.65
CA ARG A 103 12.44 1.70 3.97
C ARG A 103 11.81 0.65 4.88
N TYR A 104 11.10 1.06 5.93
CA TYR A 104 10.40 0.12 6.81
C TYR A 104 9.27 -0.60 6.07
N ALA A 105 8.51 0.08 5.22
CA ALA A 105 7.47 -0.56 4.41
C ALA A 105 8.05 -1.62 3.49
N ALA A 106 9.20 -1.34 2.85
CA ALA A 106 9.91 -2.32 2.05
C ALA A 106 10.37 -3.52 2.89
N TYR A 107 10.95 -3.33 4.08
CA TYR A 107 11.33 -4.47 4.93
C TYR A 107 10.14 -5.30 5.38
N VAL A 108 9.02 -4.66 5.74
CA VAL A 108 7.78 -5.35 6.11
C VAL A 108 7.28 -6.19 4.93
N LEU A 109 7.22 -5.63 3.73
CA LEU A 109 6.80 -6.35 2.53
C LEU A 109 7.75 -7.51 2.20
N LEU A 110 9.07 -7.33 2.39
CA LEU A 110 10.05 -8.40 2.21
C LEU A 110 9.80 -9.58 3.16
N ILE A 111 9.52 -9.30 4.43
CA ILE A 111 9.14 -10.32 5.42
C ILE A 111 7.87 -11.04 4.97
N VAL A 112 6.85 -10.30 4.49
CA VAL A 112 5.59 -10.88 4.01
C VAL A 112 5.82 -11.80 2.80
N ILE A 113 6.67 -11.41 1.84
CA ILE A 113 7.00 -12.24 0.67
C ILE A 113 7.56 -13.59 1.08
N VAL A 114 8.45 -13.61 2.09
CA VAL A 114 9.06 -14.86 2.60
C VAL A 114 8.08 -15.64 3.47
N ALA A 115 7.29 -14.96 4.28
CA ALA A 115 6.36 -15.60 5.22
C ALA A 115 5.15 -16.22 4.51
N MET A 116 4.63 -15.60 3.43
CA MET A 116 3.41 -16.06 2.75
C MET A 116 3.48 -17.52 2.28
N PRO A 117 4.51 -17.98 1.54
CA PRO A 117 4.62 -19.38 1.14
C PRO A 117 4.68 -20.34 2.33
N VAL A 118 5.42 -19.97 3.39
CA VAL A 118 5.55 -20.78 4.60
C VAL A 118 4.21 -20.91 5.31
N ILE A 119 3.50 -19.79 5.50
CA ILE A 119 2.18 -19.77 6.12
C ILE A 119 1.19 -20.60 5.29
N GLY A 120 1.21 -20.46 3.96
CA GLY A 120 0.34 -21.24 3.07
C GLY A 120 0.56 -22.74 3.18
N VAL A 121 1.81 -23.19 3.15
CA VAL A 121 2.17 -24.62 3.27
C VAL A 121 1.84 -25.16 4.65
N VAL A 122 2.17 -24.42 5.72
CA VAL A 122 1.86 -24.82 7.10
C VAL A 122 0.34 -24.92 7.31
N LEU A 123 -0.43 -23.96 6.81
CA LEU A 123 -1.88 -23.98 6.90
C LEU A 123 -2.50 -25.13 6.10
N ALA A 124 -1.98 -25.42 4.91
CA ALA A 124 -2.41 -26.56 4.12
C ALA A 124 -2.11 -27.90 4.83
N ALA A 125 -0.89 -28.07 5.35
CA ALA A 125 -0.50 -29.26 6.12
C ALA A 125 -1.37 -29.43 7.37
N TYR A 126 -1.66 -28.33 8.07
CA TYR A 126 -2.56 -28.32 9.21
C TYR A 126 -3.97 -28.78 8.83
N LEU A 127 -4.57 -28.23 7.77
CA LEU A 127 -5.90 -28.64 7.30
C LEU A 127 -5.95 -30.14 6.93
N ILE A 128 -4.90 -30.65 6.27
CA ILE A 128 -4.79 -32.08 5.93
C ILE A 128 -4.69 -32.93 7.20
N SER A 129 -3.87 -32.53 8.18
CA SER A 129 -3.71 -33.25 9.45
C SER A 129 -5.01 -33.33 10.26
N VAL A 130 -5.79 -32.25 10.29
CA VAL A 130 -7.10 -32.21 10.94
C VAL A 130 -8.09 -33.13 10.23
N ALA A 131 -8.11 -33.13 8.89
CA ALA A 131 -8.97 -34.02 8.11
C ALA A 131 -8.65 -35.51 8.34
N TRP A 132 -7.37 -35.84 8.53
CA TRP A 132 -6.92 -37.20 8.88
C TRP A 132 -7.33 -37.62 10.29
N GLY A 133 -7.35 -36.67 11.23
CA GLY A 133 -7.65 -36.96 12.64
C GLY A 133 -9.13 -37.19 12.97
N LEU A 134 -10.07 -37.01 12.02
CA LEU A 134 -11.53 -36.97 12.25
C LEU A 134 -11.98 -36.00 13.38
N GLN A 135 -11.07 -35.14 13.83
CA GLN A 135 -11.35 -34.11 14.83
C GLN A 135 -11.86 -32.88 14.08
N ARG A 136 -12.91 -32.23 14.60
CA ARG A 136 -13.27 -30.90 14.13
C ARG A 136 -12.04 -30.00 14.32
N PRO A 137 -11.59 -29.23 13.30
CA PRO A 137 -10.51 -28.28 13.51
C PRO A 137 -10.87 -27.42 14.72
N PRO A 138 -9.98 -27.24 15.71
CA PRO A 138 -10.18 -26.17 16.67
C PRO A 138 -10.34 -24.89 15.85
N VAL A 139 -11.49 -24.24 16.01
CA VAL A 139 -11.80 -23.03 15.24
C VAL A 139 -10.66 -22.05 15.52
N PRO A 140 -9.89 -21.62 14.49
CA PRO A 140 -8.82 -20.66 14.68
C PRO A 140 -9.38 -19.41 15.37
N GLY A 141 -8.79 -19.04 16.51
CA GLY A 141 -9.27 -17.94 17.33
C GLY A 141 -10.48 -18.25 18.23
N SER A 142 -10.86 -19.51 18.47
CA SER A 142 -11.87 -19.81 19.52
C SER A 142 -11.45 -19.29 20.90
N ASP A 143 -10.14 -19.14 21.13
CA ASP A 143 -9.58 -18.45 22.30
C ASP A 143 -9.68 -16.92 22.13
N LEU A 144 -10.44 -16.30 23.05
CA LEU A 144 -10.66 -14.86 23.10
C LEU A 144 -9.35 -14.08 23.25
N GLY A 145 -8.36 -14.63 23.96
CA GLY A 145 -7.04 -14.03 24.12
C GLY A 145 -6.27 -13.98 22.81
N VAL A 146 -6.28 -15.08 22.04
CA VAL A 146 -5.60 -15.15 20.73
C VAL A 146 -6.25 -14.20 19.72
N ARG A 147 -7.59 -14.11 19.70
CA ARG A 147 -8.30 -13.13 18.84
C ARG A 147 -7.94 -11.70 19.17
N LEU A 148 -7.89 -11.35 20.45
CA LEU A 148 -7.59 -9.99 20.87
C LEU A 148 -6.14 -9.61 20.53
N VAL A 149 -5.19 -10.54 20.71
CA VAL A 149 -3.79 -10.32 20.30
C VAL A 149 -3.69 -10.14 18.78
N LEU A 150 -4.32 -11.00 17.99
CA LEU A 150 -4.32 -10.87 16.52
C LEU A 150 -4.95 -9.56 16.06
N TRP A 151 -6.05 -9.14 16.69
CA TRP A 151 -6.70 -7.86 16.42
C TRP A 151 -5.79 -6.68 16.73
N LEU A 152 -5.15 -6.66 17.91
CA LEU A 152 -4.19 -5.61 18.29
C LEU A 152 -3.02 -5.53 17.32
N VAL A 153 -2.46 -6.67 16.93
CA VAL A 153 -1.39 -6.74 15.91
C VAL A 153 -1.89 -6.16 14.58
N GLY A 154 -3.12 -6.51 14.17
CA GLY A 154 -3.76 -5.96 12.98
C GLY A 154 -3.91 -4.44 13.04
N VAL A 155 -4.38 -3.89 14.15
CA VAL A 155 -4.53 -2.43 14.35
C VAL A 155 -3.18 -1.72 14.33
N LEU A 156 -2.14 -2.27 14.98
CA LEU A 156 -0.79 -1.71 14.95
C LEU A 156 -0.23 -1.70 13.52
N PHE A 157 -0.44 -2.78 12.77
CA PHE A 157 -0.06 -2.88 11.37
C PHE A 157 -0.81 -1.87 10.50
N GLY A 158 -2.12 -1.72 10.72
CA GLY A 158 -2.95 -0.72 10.05
C GLY A 158 -2.50 0.72 10.35
N ALA A 159 -2.10 1.01 11.58
CA ALA A 159 -1.61 2.33 11.98
C ALA A 159 -0.25 2.65 11.34
N PHE A 160 0.62 1.65 11.21
CA PHE A 160 1.86 1.78 10.46
C PHE A 160 1.58 2.12 8.99
N TRP A 161 0.73 1.35 8.31
CA TRP A 161 0.40 1.61 6.91
C TRP A 161 -0.35 2.92 6.69
N TYR A 162 -1.21 3.33 7.61
CA TYR A 162 -1.81 4.66 7.60
C TYR A 162 -0.74 5.76 7.49
N ARG A 163 0.33 5.67 8.30
CA ARG A 163 1.44 6.63 8.26
C ARG A 163 2.21 6.57 6.94
N VAL A 164 2.44 5.37 6.41
CA VAL A 164 3.10 5.19 5.10
C VAL A 164 2.28 5.86 4.00
N TRP A 165 0.97 5.60 3.92
CA TRP A 165 0.11 6.19 2.91
C TRP A 165 -0.07 7.70 3.07
N LYS A 166 -0.15 8.20 4.30
CA LYS A 166 -0.11 9.65 4.58
C LYS A 166 1.20 10.29 4.14
N GLN A 167 2.32 9.61 4.28
CA GLN A 167 3.59 10.09 3.75
C GLN A 167 3.57 10.16 2.21
N VAL A 168 2.99 9.15 1.54
CA VAL A 168 2.83 9.18 0.08
C VAL A 168 1.94 10.34 -0.35
N GLU A 169 0.84 10.62 0.35
CA GLU A 169 -0.01 11.79 0.08
C GLU A 169 0.80 13.10 0.14
N ILE A 170 1.63 13.27 1.18
CA ILE A 170 2.47 14.47 1.36
C ILE A 170 3.52 14.59 0.26
N ASP A 171 4.20 13.50 -0.09
CA ASP A 171 5.31 13.50 -1.05
C ASP A 171 4.82 13.65 -2.51
N THR A 172 3.60 13.20 -2.80
CA THR A 172 3.01 13.24 -4.15
C THR A 172 2.01 14.38 -4.34
N ASN A 173 1.51 14.98 -3.25
CA ASN A 173 0.40 15.94 -3.25
C ASN A 173 -0.89 15.37 -3.90
N VAL A 174 -1.10 14.05 -3.78
CA VAL A 174 -2.31 13.36 -4.25
C VAL A 174 -3.18 12.95 -3.07
N ASP A 175 -4.20 13.77 -2.77
CA ASP A 175 -5.13 13.60 -1.64
C ASP A 175 -5.83 12.22 -1.61
N THR A 176 -5.89 11.53 -2.75
CA THR A 176 -6.51 10.19 -2.83
C THR A 176 -5.74 9.16 -1.98
N PHE A 177 -4.44 9.33 -1.75
CA PHE A 177 -3.70 8.49 -0.79
C PHE A 177 -4.13 8.70 0.66
N GLY A 178 -4.70 9.86 1.00
CA GLY A 178 -5.29 10.09 2.31
C GLY A 178 -6.51 9.19 2.55
N ILE A 179 -7.29 8.92 1.50
CA ILE A 179 -8.41 7.98 1.55
C ILE A 179 -7.88 6.54 1.69
N VAL A 180 -6.85 6.17 0.93
CA VAL A 180 -6.17 4.87 1.06
C VAL A 180 -5.73 4.63 2.50
N ALA A 181 -5.07 5.62 3.12
CA ALA A 181 -4.64 5.56 4.51
C ALA A 181 -5.81 5.26 5.47
N LEU A 182 -6.90 6.01 5.32
CA LEU A 182 -8.11 5.85 6.14
C LEU A 182 -8.74 4.47 5.97
N LEU A 183 -8.86 3.97 4.74
CA LEU A 183 -9.42 2.65 4.47
C LEU A 183 -8.58 1.54 5.13
N THR A 184 -7.25 1.65 5.11
CA THR A 184 -6.37 0.66 5.75
C THR A 184 -6.58 0.58 7.27
N ILE A 185 -6.61 1.72 7.97
CA ILE A 185 -6.80 1.69 9.43
C ILE A 185 -8.22 1.29 9.82
N LEU A 186 -9.23 1.74 9.06
CA LEU A 186 -10.62 1.36 9.31
C LEU A 186 -10.84 -0.13 9.11
N SER A 187 -10.28 -0.71 8.04
CA SER A 187 -10.32 -2.17 7.82
C SER A 187 -9.67 -2.92 8.98
N ALA A 188 -8.49 -2.49 9.43
CA ALA A 188 -7.80 -3.13 10.55
C ALA A 188 -8.61 -3.08 11.86
N VAL A 189 -9.20 -1.92 12.19
CA VAL A 189 -10.03 -1.74 13.39
C VAL A 189 -11.31 -2.57 13.30
N LEU A 190 -11.93 -2.63 12.11
CA LEU A 190 -13.18 -3.33 11.85
C LEU A 190 -13.01 -4.81 11.45
N SER A 191 -11.79 -5.34 11.49
CA SER A 191 -11.49 -6.75 11.19
C SER A 191 -12.31 -7.80 11.97
N PRO A 192 -12.87 -7.53 13.18
CA PRO A 192 -13.80 -8.46 13.81
C PRO A 192 -15.17 -8.57 13.11
N VAL A 193 -15.51 -7.61 12.24
CA VAL A 193 -16.76 -7.53 11.49
C VAL A 193 -16.47 -7.85 10.02
N SER A 194 -16.33 -9.13 9.71
CA SER A 194 -15.80 -9.63 8.43
C SER A 194 -16.41 -8.99 7.19
N LEU A 195 -17.73 -8.89 7.11
CA LEU A 195 -18.40 -8.30 5.92
C LEU A 195 -17.96 -6.85 5.65
N ILE A 196 -17.79 -6.05 6.71
CA ILE A 196 -17.42 -4.64 6.55
C ILE A 196 -15.93 -4.52 6.23
N SER A 197 -15.06 -5.26 6.92
CA SER A 197 -13.62 -5.24 6.62
C SER A 197 -13.33 -5.70 5.19
N ASP A 198 -14.01 -6.73 4.70
CA ASP A 198 -13.81 -7.25 3.34
C ASP A 198 -14.21 -6.20 2.27
N LEU A 199 -15.32 -5.48 2.50
CA LEU A 199 -15.74 -4.38 1.63
C LEU A 199 -14.76 -3.20 1.67
N LEU A 200 -14.20 -2.90 2.84
CA LEU A 200 -13.19 -1.85 2.99
C LEU A 200 -11.88 -2.23 2.31
N ASP A 201 -11.47 -3.49 2.37
CA ASP A 201 -10.26 -3.99 1.67
C ASP A 201 -10.43 -3.94 0.16
N LEU A 202 -11.63 -4.29 -0.36
CA LEU A 202 -11.93 -4.13 -1.78
C LEU A 202 -11.91 -2.65 -2.19
N ALA A 203 -12.54 -1.78 -1.40
CA ALA A 203 -12.51 -0.34 -1.63
C ALA A 203 -11.07 0.19 -1.58
N PHE A 204 -10.25 -0.28 -0.65
CA PHE A 204 -8.84 0.06 -0.54
C PHE A 204 -8.08 -0.27 -1.82
N LEU A 205 -8.24 -1.48 -2.37
CA LEU A 205 -7.58 -1.89 -3.60
C LEU A 205 -7.97 -0.98 -4.78
N ILE A 206 -9.27 -0.71 -4.93
CA ILE A 206 -9.79 0.15 -6.01
C ILE A 206 -9.23 1.57 -5.87
N VAL A 207 -9.32 2.17 -4.69
CA VAL A 207 -8.84 3.53 -4.45
C VAL A 207 -7.31 3.61 -4.61
N LEU A 208 -6.57 2.60 -4.18
CA LEU A 208 -5.11 2.55 -4.34
C LEU A 208 -4.70 2.50 -5.82
N TYR A 209 -5.43 1.73 -6.65
CA TYR A 209 -5.17 1.68 -8.10
C TYR A 209 -5.30 3.06 -8.75
N PHE A 210 -6.38 3.79 -8.42
CA PHE A 210 -6.61 5.14 -8.95
C PHE A 210 -5.65 6.17 -8.34
N ALA A 211 -5.32 6.07 -7.06
CA ALA A 211 -4.35 6.96 -6.40
C ALA A 211 -2.97 6.84 -7.04
N ALA A 212 -2.49 5.62 -7.26
CA ALA A 212 -1.21 5.37 -7.93
C ALA A 212 -1.21 5.89 -9.37
N GLY A 213 -2.32 5.75 -10.11
CA GLY A 213 -2.46 6.32 -11.45
C GLY A 213 -2.35 7.84 -11.46
N LYS A 214 -3.10 8.52 -10.58
CA LYS A 214 -3.01 9.98 -10.46
C LYS A 214 -1.60 10.45 -10.09
N ALA A 215 -0.92 9.73 -9.20
CA ALA A 215 0.44 10.06 -8.80
C ALA A 215 1.40 9.93 -9.98
N LYS A 216 1.28 8.82 -10.74
CA LYS A 216 2.02 8.62 -11.98
C LYS A 216 1.84 9.79 -12.94
N ASP A 217 0.60 10.19 -13.23
CA ASP A 217 0.29 11.29 -14.14
C ASP A 217 0.92 12.62 -13.68
N VAL A 218 0.88 12.93 -12.38
CA VAL A 218 1.50 14.14 -11.81
C VAL A 218 3.00 14.20 -12.07
N PHE A 219 3.72 13.08 -11.91
CA PHE A 219 5.16 13.04 -12.14
C PHE A 219 5.51 12.97 -13.64
N GLU A 220 4.68 12.35 -14.47
CA GLU A 220 4.83 12.36 -15.93
C GLU A 220 4.71 13.78 -16.49
N ASP A 221 3.68 14.53 -16.07
CA ASP A 221 3.49 15.92 -16.47
C ASP A 221 4.66 16.81 -16.03
N ALA A 222 5.17 16.59 -14.80
CA ALA A 222 6.33 17.31 -14.29
C ALA A 222 7.57 17.05 -15.15
N LEU A 223 7.83 15.79 -15.50
CA LEU A 223 8.96 15.39 -16.35
C LEU A 223 8.86 15.99 -17.75
N LEU A 224 7.69 15.91 -18.40
CA LEU A 224 7.46 16.51 -19.72
C LEU A 224 7.62 18.04 -19.72
N SER A 225 7.21 18.70 -18.62
CA SER A 225 7.38 20.15 -18.46
C SER A 225 8.85 20.57 -18.36
N GLN A 226 9.72 19.74 -17.78
CA GLN A 226 11.16 19.99 -17.72
C GLN A 226 11.79 19.90 -19.11
N TYR A 227 11.52 18.82 -19.85
CA TYR A 227 12.02 18.66 -21.22
C TYR A 227 11.58 19.80 -22.15
N ARG A 228 10.35 20.30 -22.02
CA ARG A 228 9.87 21.43 -22.83
C ARG A 228 10.64 22.73 -22.52
N LYS A 229 11.01 22.97 -21.26
CA LYS A 229 11.78 24.15 -20.86
C LYS A 229 13.21 24.09 -21.39
N GLU A 230 13.85 22.93 -21.33
CA GLU A 230 15.20 22.72 -21.84
C GLU A 230 15.24 22.83 -23.37
N GLY A 231 14.25 22.26 -24.08
CA GLY A 231 14.13 22.40 -25.53
C GLY A 231 13.97 23.86 -25.99
N ASN A 232 13.09 24.63 -25.33
CA ASN A 232 12.89 26.04 -25.66
C ASN A 232 14.12 26.92 -25.36
N GLN A 233 14.93 26.58 -24.36
CA GLN A 233 16.19 27.28 -24.09
C GLN A 233 17.25 26.99 -25.16
N HIS A 234 17.27 25.78 -25.73
CA HIS A 234 18.22 25.43 -26.77
C HIS A 234 17.94 26.13 -28.11
N ASP A 235 16.68 26.46 -28.41
CA ASP A 235 16.30 27.21 -29.61
C ASP A 235 16.50 28.73 -29.49
N LEU A 236 16.58 29.27 -28.27
CA LEU A 236 16.89 30.70 -28.02
C LEU A 236 18.39 31.04 -28.14
N HIS A 237 19.25 30.03 -28.24
CA HIS A 237 20.71 30.19 -28.36
C HIS A 237 21.25 29.89 -29.78
N LYS A 238 20.38 29.76 -30.77
CA LYS A 238 20.72 29.69 -32.20
C LYS A 238 20.27 30.95 -32.92
#